data_AF-A0A2G9ZYV1-F1
#
_entry.id   AF-A0A2G9ZYV1-F1
#
_cell.length_a   1.000
_cell.length_b   1.000
_cell.length_c   1.000
_cell.angle_alpha   90.00
_cell.angle_beta   90.00
_cell.angle_gamma   90.00
#
_symmetry.space_group_name_H-M   'P 1'
#
loop_
_entity.id
_entity.type
_entity.pdbx_description
1 polymer ?
#
loop_
_entity_poly.entity_id
_entity_poly.type
_entity_poly.pdbx_seq_one_letter_code
_entity_poly.pdbx_strand_id
1 'polypeptide(L)'
;MIAIKYRFADKTTLTPKPWFIIYEISIFAMGALWGALGVYVELHFSLVYLSITLLILAGLVAASVSTNAVSKPAFFCFTVPMLSPVAVFLIGSGDFERIVLGVIVGGFLIVTILSVLQISQIIRESLIQQFEKAQLLEALEIEKVNVTELNKNLAKDIERRKQTEQEKERLIRELQDALGKVKTLKGLIPICANCKKIRDDKGYWNQIDSYIHEHADVDFSHGICPDCAKKLYPDLDLDEK
;
A
#
# COMPACT_ATOMS: atom_id res chain seq x y z
N MET A 1 -29.11 -17.45 29.10
CA MET A 1 -28.14 -18.01 30.08
C MET A 1 -26.93 -18.71 29.43
N ILE A 2 -27.04 -19.24 28.20
CA ILE A 2 -25.92 -19.90 27.47
C ILE A 2 -24.93 -18.88 26.87
N ALA A 3 -25.40 -17.75 26.34
CA ALA A 3 -24.55 -16.74 25.69
C ALA A 3 -23.56 -16.03 26.63
N ILE A 4 -23.90 -15.89 27.92
CA ILE A 4 -23.01 -15.27 28.92
C ILE A 4 -21.90 -16.23 29.32
N LYS A 5 -22.20 -17.54 29.43
CA LYS A 5 -21.23 -18.58 29.79
C LYS A 5 -20.14 -18.76 28.72
N TYR A 6 -20.46 -18.48 27.46
CA TYR A 6 -19.52 -18.52 26.34
C TYR A 6 -18.48 -17.38 26.39
N ARG A 7 -18.87 -16.20 26.91
CA ARG A 7 -18.00 -15.02 27.00
C ARG A 7 -16.94 -15.13 28.11
N PHE A 8 -17.19 -15.98 29.11
CA PHE A 8 -16.29 -16.25 30.25
C PHE A 8 -15.63 -17.63 30.18
N ALA A 9 -15.83 -18.39 29.09
CA ALA A 9 -15.14 -19.64 28.90
C ALA A 9 -13.66 -19.37 28.61
N ASP A 10 -12.79 -19.87 29.48
CA ASP A 10 -11.35 -19.82 29.33
C ASP A 10 -10.94 -20.48 28.01
N LYS A 11 -10.35 -19.70 27.09
CA LYS A 11 -9.97 -20.15 25.74
C LYS A 11 -8.89 -21.24 25.75
N THR A 12 -8.30 -21.52 26.91
CA THR A 12 -7.14 -22.40 27.06
C THR A 12 -7.47 -23.89 27.27
N THR A 13 -8.73 -24.27 27.53
CA THR A 13 -9.07 -25.67 27.91
C THR A 13 -10.23 -26.31 27.15
N LEU A 14 -10.85 -25.64 26.17
CA LEU A 14 -11.77 -26.33 25.26
C LEU A 14 -10.96 -27.15 24.26
N THR A 15 -10.56 -28.36 24.64
CA THR A 15 -10.20 -29.36 23.64
C THR A 15 -11.49 -29.73 22.90
N PRO A 16 -11.61 -29.49 21.58
CA PRO A 16 -12.84 -29.75 20.83
C PRO A 16 -13.11 -31.24 20.57
N LYS A 17 -12.14 -32.11 20.91
CA LYS A 17 -12.16 -33.56 20.64
C LYS A 17 -13.39 -34.32 21.19
N PRO A 18 -13.78 -34.22 22.47
CA PRO A 18 -14.92 -34.98 23.00
C PRO A 18 -16.25 -34.63 22.32
N TRP A 19 -16.49 -33.36 22.02
CA TRP A 19 -17.70 -32.93 21.29
C TRP A 19 -17.73 -33.46 19.86
N PHE A 20 -16.56 -33.48 19.20
CA PHE A 20 -16.42 -34.03 17.87
C PHE A 20 -16.69 -35.54 17.83
N ILE A 21 -16.20 -36.29 18.82
CA ILE A 21 -16.47 -37.74 18.94
C ILE A 21 -17.97 -38.00 19.15
N ILE A 22 -18.64 -37.25 20.04
CA ILE A 22 -20.09 -37.40 20.27
C ILE A 22 -20.87 -37.13 18.99
N TYR A 23 -20.47 -36.12 18.22
CA TYR A 23 -21.05 -35.80 16.93
C TYR A 23 -20.86 -36.92 15.89
N GLU A 24 -19.65 -37.48 15.77
CA GLU A 24 -19.37 -38.60 14.87
C GLU A 24 -20.20 -39.84 15.22
N ILE A 25 -20.30 -40.19 16.51
CA ILE A 25 -21.12 -41.32 16.98
C ILE A 25 -22.59 -41.11 16.62
N SER A 26 -23.11 -39.90 16.83
CA SER A 26 -24.51 -39.57 16.56
C SER A 26 -24.84 -39.68 15.07
N ILE A 27 -23.93 -39.19 14.22
CA ILE A 27 -24.06 -39.29 12.77
C ILE A 27 -23.99 -40.73 12.29
N PHE A 28 -23.05 -41.52 12.83
CA PHE A 28 -22.93 -42.92 12.50
C PHE A 28 -24.21 -43.70 12.84
N ALA A 29 -24.75 -43.48 14.04
CA ALA A 29 -26.01 -44.09 14.47
C ALA A 29 -27.16 -43.73 13.52
N MET A 30 -27.23 -42.47 13.08
CA MET A 30 -28.24 -42.02 12.12
C MET A 30 -28.07 -42.67 10.74
N GLY A 31 -26.84 -42.72 10.23
CA GLY A 31 -26.52 -43.38 8.96
C GLY A 31 -26.88 -44.87 8.99
N ALA A 32 -26.52 -45.57 10.08
CA ALA A 32 -26.85 -46.98 10.28
C ALA A 32 -28.36 -47.22 10.40
N LEU A 33 -29.10 -46.34 11.08
CA LEU A 33 -30.56 -46.42 11.19
C LEU A 33 -31.24 -46.40 9.82
N TRP A 34 -30.88 -45.42 8.98
CA TRP A 34 -31.44 -45.28 7.63
C TRP A 34 -30.96 -46.37 6.67
N GLY A 35 -29.71 -46.83 6.79
CA GLY A 35 -29.21 -47.97 6.03
C GLY A 35 -29.93 -49.27 6.38
N ALA A 36 -30.18 -49.52 7.67
CA ALA A 36 -30.98 -50.66 8.14
C ALA A 36 -32.42 -50.59 7.64
N LEU A 37 -33.03 -49.39 7.60
CA LEU A 37 -34.34 -49.20 7.00
C LEU A 37 -34.35 -49.54 5.50
N GLY A 38 -33.32 -49.12 4.74
CA GLY A 38 -33.19 -49.45 3.33
C GLY A 38 -33.15 -50.96 3.07
N VAL A 39 -32.35 -51.69 3.85
CA VAL A 39 -32.29 -53.16 3.80
C VAL A 39 -33.62 -53.79 4.23
N TYR A 40 -34.24 -53.30 5.30
CA TYR A 40 -35.55 -53.79 5.76
C TYR A 40 -36.64 -53.66 4.67
N VAL A 41 -36.67 -52.52 3.97
CA VAL A 41 -37.59 -52.27 2.86
C VAL A 41 -37.34 -53.25 1.70
N GLU A 42 -36.07 -53.50 1.37
CA GLU A 42 -35.69 -54.44 0.31
C GLU A 42 -36.16 -55.88 0.57
N LEU A 43 -36.14 -56.32 1.84
CA LEU A 43 -36.53 -57.67 2.25
C LEU A 43 -38.05 -57.88 2.30
N HIS A 44 -38.85 -56.85 2.56
CA HIS A 44 -40.27 -57.00 2.90
C HIS A 44 -41.25 -56.34 1.92
N PHE A 45 -40.80 -55.44 1.04
CA PHE A 45 -41.66 -54.62 0.20
C PHE A 45 -41.34 -54.73 -1.29
N SER A 46 -42.25 -54.23 -2.13
CA SER A 46 -42.08 -54.24 -3.59
C SER A 46 -41.02 -53.24 -4.06
N LEU A 47 -40.56 -53.43 -5.31
CA LEU A 47 -39.55 -52.59 -5.95
C LEU A 47 -39.91 -51.10 -5.96
N VAL A 48 -41.20 -50.76 -6.01
CA VAL A 48 -41.69 -49.37 -6.00
C VAL A 48 -41.38 -48.68 -4.67
N TYR A 49 -41.58 -49.36 -3.53
CA TYR A 49 -41.24 -48.78 -2.23
C TYR A 49 -39.73 -48.63 -2.07
N LEU A 50 -38.96 -49.61 -2.57
CA LEU A 50 -37.51 -49.58 -2.56
C LEU A 50 -36.94 -48.39 -3.35
N SER A 51 -37.47 -48.11 -4.55
CA SER A 51 -37.00 -46.98 -5.37
C SER A 51 -37.30 -45.62 -4.73
N ILE A 52 -38.46 -45.48 -4.08
CA ILE A 52 -38.81 -44.28 -3.30
C ILE A 52 -37.85 -44.11 -2.11
N THR A 53 -37.58 -45.18 -1.36
CA THR A 53 -36.62 -45.13 -0.24
C THR A 53 -35.23 -44.74 -0.73
N LEU A 54 -34.74 -45.30 -1.83
CA LEU A 54 -33.44 -44.94 -2.42
C LEU A 54 -33.36 -43.47 -2.83
N LEU A 55 -34.44 -42.89 -3.37
CA LEU A 55 -34.50 -41.47 -3.71
C LEU A 55 -34.38 -40.58 -2.47
N ILE A 56 -35.04 -40.96 -1.37
CA ILE A 56 -34.94 -40.26 -0.09
C ILE A 56 -33.51 -40.36 0.48
N LEU A 57 -32.93 -41.57 0.49
CA LEU A 57 -31.55 -41.77 0.96
C LEU A 57 -30.55 -40.96 0.11
N ALA A 58 -30.71 -40.94 -1.21
CA ALA A 58 -29.86 -40.14 -2.09
C ALA A 58 -29.98 -38.63 -1.78
N GLY A 59 -31.19 -38.13 -1.53
CA GLY A 59 -31.41 -36.74 -1.12
C GLY A 59 -30.72 -36.38 0.20
N LEU A 60 -30.80 -37.27 1.20
CA LEU A 60 -30.14 -37.07 2.50
C LEU A 60 -28.61 -37.07 2.37
N VAL A 61 -28.05 -37.99 1.58
CA VAL A 61 -26.60 -38.04 1.33
C VAL A 61 -26.14 -36.81 0.55
N ALA A 62 -26.86 -36.41 -0.50
CA ALA A 62 -26.55 -35.19 -1.26
C ALA A 62 -26.57 -33.94 -0.37
N ALA A 63 -27.57 -33.79 0.52
CA ALA A 63 -27.62 -32.69 1.47
C ALA A 63 -26.45 -32.73 2.47
N SER A 64 -26.02 -33.93 2.90
CA SER A 64 -24.89 -34.08 3.82
C SER A 64 -23.55 -33.64 3.24
N VAL A 65 -23.41 -33.63 1.90
CA VAL A 65 -22.19 -33.15 1.23
C VAL A 65 -21.95 -31.68 1.56
N SER A 66 -22.97 -30.81 1.64
CA SER A 66 -22.75 -29.39 1.94
C SER A 66 -22.58 -29.11 3.43
N THR A 67 -23.27 -29.85 4.31
CA THR A 67 -23.22 -29.62 5.76
C THR A 67 -22.00 -30.24 6.43
N ASN A 68 -21.57 -31.42 5.97
CA ASN A 68 -20.52 -32.20 6.61
C ASN A 68 -19.18 -32.19 5.83
N ALA A 69 -19.09 -31.56 4.65
CA ALA A 69 -17.83 -31.48 3.88
C ALA A 69 -16.67 -30.79 4.60
N VAL A 70 -16.96 -30.01 5.65
CA VAL A 70 -15.93 -29.38 6.49
C VAL A 70 -15.09 -30.44 7.22
N SER A 71 -15.66 -31.61 7.50
CA SER A 71 -14.96 -32.73 8.15
C SER A 71 -15.18 -34.04 7.38
N LYS A 72 -14.16 -34.45 6.61
CA LYS A 72 -14.15 -35.74 5.88
C LYS A 72 -14.59 -36.93 6.74
N PRO A 73 -14.10 -37.11 7.98
CA PRO A 73 -14.48 -38.25 8.82
C PRO A 73 -15.98 -38.33 9.11
N ALA A 74 -16.61 -37.21 9.47
CA ALA A 74 -18.04 -37.16 9.76
C ALA A 74 -18.90 -37.51 8.53
N PHE A 75 -18.51 -37.08 7.33
CA PHE A 75 -19.20 -37.46 6.10
C PHE A 75 -19.15 -38.98 5.86
N PHE A 76 -17.96 -39.60 5.98
CA PHE A 76 -17.84 -41.04 5.80
C PHE A 76 -18.59 -41.84 6.87
N CYS A 77 -18.58 -41.38 8.13
CA CYS A 77 -19.39 -41.97 9.20
C CYS A 77 -20.90 -41.93 8.91
N PHE A 78 -21.39 -40.98 8.12
CA PHE A 78 -22.79 -40.92 7.70
C PHE A 78 -23.09 -41.80 6.48
N THR A 79 -22.37 -41.55 5.39
CA THR A 79 -22.70 -42.04 4.05
C THR A 79 -22.41 -43.53 3.89
N VAL A 80 -21.32 -44.02 4.49
CA VAL A 80 -20.92 -45.43 4.39
C VAL A 80 -21.95 -46.36 5.02
N PRO A 81 -22.35 -46.22 6.29
CA PRO A 81 -23.37 -47.10 6.88
C PRO A 81 -24.77 -46.92 6.29
N MET A 82 -25.06 -45.78 5.65
CA MET A 82 -26.37 -45.51 5.03
C MET A 82 -26.55 -46.20 3.67
N LEU A 83 -25.54 -46.13 2.79
CA LEU A 83 -25.67 -46.62 1.41
C LEU A 83 -24.90 -47.91 1.14
N SER A 84 -23.80 -48.20 1.85
CA SER A 84 -22.98 -49.39 1.60
C SER A 84 -23.76 -50.70 1.80
N PRO A 85 -24.53 -50.90 2.89
CA PRO A 85 -25.28 -52.15 3.08
C PRO A 85 -26.33 -52.37 1.99
N VAL A 86 -27.06 -51.31 1.63
CA VAL A 86 -28.11 -51.35 0.60
C VAL A 86 -27.51 -51.62 -0.79
N ALA A 87 -26.39 -50.97 -1.13
CA ALA A 87 -25.72 -51.20 -2.42
C ALA A 87 -25.21 -52.64 -2.56
N VAL A 88 -24.59 -53.19 -1.52
CA VAL A 88 -24.07 -54.57 -1.53
C VAL A 88 -25.21 -55.59 -1.64
N PHE A 89 -26.29 -55.39 -0.89
CA PHE A 89 -27.42 -56.33 -0.87
C PHE A 89 -28.19 -56.33 -2.21
N LEU A 90 -28.41 -55.14 -2.79
CA LEU A 90 -29.03 -54.98 -4.12
C LEU A 90 -28.24 -55.69 -5.22
N ILE A 91 -26.90 -55.55 -5.22
CA ILE A 91 -26.03 -56.19 -6.22
C ILE A 91 -26.00 -57.71 -6.02
N GLY A 92 -26.07 -58.19 -4.77
CA GLY A 92 -26.08 -59.61 -4.42
C GLY A 92 -27.42 -60.32 -4.61
N SER A 93 -28.50 -59.59 -4.87
CA SER A 93 -29.87 -60.14 -4.92
C SER A 93 -30.16 -61.08 -6.11
N GLY A 94 -29.35 -61.03 -7.18
CA GLY A 94 -29.50 -61.88 -8.37
C GLY A 94 -30.60 -61.44 -9.36
N ASP A 95 -31.47 -60.51 -8.98
CA ASP A 95 -32.51 -59.95 -9.85
C ASP A 95 -31.96 -58.80 -10.70
N PHE A 96 -32.23 -58.82 -12.02
CA PHE A 96 -31.74 -57.78 -12.94
C PHE A 96 -32.16 -56.36 -12.52
N GLU A 97 -33.42 -56.16 -12.12
CA GLU A 97 -33.93 -54.85 -11.72
C GLU A 97 -33.24 -54.30 -10.47
N ARG A 98 -32.95 -55.17 -9.49
CA ARG A 98 -32.26 -54.80 -8.24
C ARG A 98 -30.78 -54.53 -8.49
N ILE A 99 -30.12 -55.31 -9.35
CA ILE A 99 -28.73 -55.09 -9.75
C ILE A 99 -28.58 -53.71 -10.40
N VAL A 100 -29.49 -53.33 -11.30
CA VAL A 100 -29.49 -52.01 -11.93
C VAL A 100 -29.59 -50.88 -10.90
N LEU A 101 -30.49 -51.00 -9.92
CA LEU A 101 -30.60 -50.04 -8.82
C LEU A 101 -29.32 -50.00 -7.97
N GLY A 102 -28.72 -51.15 -7.67
CA GLY A 102 -27.47 -51.25 -6.92
C GLY A 102 -26.30 -50.54 -7.63
N VAL A 103 -26.20 -50.68 -8.95
CA VAL A 103 -25.20 -49.96 -9.77
C VAL A 103 -25.42 -48.45 -9.73
N ILE A 104 -26.67 -47.99 -9.79
CA ILE A 104 -27.00 -46.55 -9.67
C ILE A 104 -26.59 -46.01 -8.30
N VAL A 105 -26.91 -46.73 -7.22
CA VAL A 105 -26.51 -46.35 -5.84
C VAL A 105 -24.98 -46.35 -5.69
N GLY A 106 -24.29 -47.33 -6.26
CA GLY A 106 -22.83 -47.39 -6.29
C GLY A 106 -22.20 -46.22 -7.06
N GLY A 107 -22.74 -45.87 -8.22
CA GLY A 107 -22.32 -44.69 -8.98
C GLY A 107 -22.55 -43.39 -8.22
N PHE A 108 -23.71 -43.24 -7.58
CA PHE A 108 -24.03 -42.09 -6.74
C PHE A 108 -23.08 -41.99 -5.53
N LEU A 109 -22.76 -43.12 -4.88
CA LEU A 109 -21.74 -43.20 -3.83
C LEU A 109 -20.38 -42.67 -4.31
N ILE A 110 -19.92 -43.11 -5.49
CA ILE A 110 -18.65 -42.63 -6.07
C ILE A 110 -18.70 -41.12 -6.31
N VAL A 111 -19.77 -40.60 -6.93
CA VAL A 111 -19.91 -39.17 -7.21
C VAL A 111 -19.91 -38.34 -5.93
N THR A 112 -20.60 -38.78 -4.87
CA THR A 112 -20.66 -38.06 -3.59
C THR A 112 -19.31 -38.07 -2.86
N ILE A 113 -18.55 -39.18 -2.95
CA ILE A 113 -17.17 -39.27 -2.44
C ILE A 113 -16.25 -38.31 -3.19
N LEU A 114 -16.30 -38.27 -4.53
CA LEU A 114 -15.50 -37.32 -5.30
C LEU A 114 -15.87 -35.87 -4.95
N SER A 115 -17.16 -35.58 -4.82
CA SER A 115 -17.67 -34.25 -4.45
C SER A 115 -17.16 -33.80 -3.07
N VAL A 116 -17.17 -34.67 -2.05
CA VAL A 116 -16.69 -34.29 -0.71
C VAL A 116 -15.18 -34.05 -0.70
N LEU A 117 -14.42 -34.84 -1.48
CA LEU A 117 -12.98 -34.64 -1.61
C LEU A 117 -12.67 -33.30 -2.28
N GLN A 118 -13.40 -32.93 -3.33
CA GLN A 118 -13.29 -31.64 -3.99
C GLN A 118 -13.68 -30.48 -3.06
N ILE A 119 -14.86 -30.53 -2.44
CA ILE A 119 -15.37 -29.43 -1.60
C ILE A 119 -14.48 -29.22 -0.38
N SER A 120 -14.02 -30.29 0.28
CA SER A 120 -13.13 -30.16 1.45
C SER A 120 -11.78 -29.51 1.10
N GLN A 121 -11.27 -29.74 -0.12
CA GLN A 121 -10.09 -29.05 -0.61
C GLN A 121 -10.37 -27.56 -0.83
N ILE A 122 -11.46 -27.22 -1.52
CA ILE A 122 -11.88 -25.84 -1.79
C ILE A 122 -12.08 -25.06 -0.49
N ILE A 123 -12.77 -25.64 0.49
CA ILE A 123 -13.00 -24.99 1.80
C ILE A 123 -11.67 -24.72 2.50
N ARG A 124 -10.75 -25.69 2.51
CA ARG A 124 -9.44 -25.52 3.15
C ARG A 124 -8.63 -24.41 2.49
N GLU A 125 -8.56 -24.40 1.16
CA GLU A 125 -7.83 -23.39 0.39
C GLU A 125 -8.46 -22.00 0.61
N SER A 126 -9.78 -21.90 0.53
CA SER A 126 -10.49 -20.64 0.76
C SER A 126 -10.29 -20.11 2.19
N LEU A 127 -10.30 -20.96 3.21
CA LEU A 127 -10.10 -20.53 4.60
C LEU A 127 -8.67 -20.01 4.79
N ILE A 128 -7.67 -20.73 4.29
CA ILE A 128 -6.25 -20.31 4.40
C ILE A 128 -6.03 -18.97 3.69
N GLN A 129 -6.56 -18.82 2.47
CA GLN A 129 -6.44 -17.57 1.70
C GLN A 129 -7.08 -16.37 2.42
N GLN A 130 -8.19 -16.56 3.12
CA GLN A 130 -8.82 -15.48 3.88
C GLN A 130 -7.93 -15.01 5.04
N PHE A 131 -7.25 -15.93 5.73
CA PHE A 131 -6.32 -15.57 6.79
C PHE A 131 -5.06 -14.87 6.24
N GLU A 132 -4.45 -15.40 5.18
CA GLU A 132 -3.25 -14.81 4.58
C GLU A 132 -3.53 -13.40 4.01
N LYS A 133 -4.67 -13.22 3.31
CA LYS A 133 -5.06 -11.91 2.79
C LYS A 133 -5.30 -10.90 3.89
N ALA A 134 -5.93 -11.31 4.99
CA ALA A 134 -6.18 -10.42 6.13
C ALA A 134 -4.87 -9.93 6.75
N GLN A 135 -3.91 -10.84 6.97
CA GLN A 135 -2.60 -10.50 7.51
C GLN A 135 -1.78 -9.58 6.59
N LEU A 136 -1.80 -9.85 5.27
CA LEU A 136 -1.09 -9.02 4.30
C LEU A 136 -1.68 -7.61 4.19
N LEU A 137 -3.01 -7.48 4.26
CA LEU A 137 -3.67 -6.18 4.25
C LEU A 137 -3.30 -5.34 5.48
N GLU A 138 -3.28 -5.96 6.65
CA GLU A 138 -2.84 -5.29 7.88
C GLU A 138 -1.38 -4.81 7.79
N ALA A 139 -0.48 -5.66 7.30
CA ALA A 139 0.93 -5.28 7.10
C ALA A 139 1.10 -4.14 6.09
N LEU A 140 0.36 -4.19 4.96
CA LEU A 140 0.39 -3.15 3.94
C LEU A 140 -0.18 -1.82 4.46
N GLU A 141 -1.19 -1.87 5.33
CA GLU A 141 -1.78 -0.67 5.94
C GLU A 141 -0.77 0.03 6.86
N ILE A 142 -0.04 -0.73 7.68
CA ILE A 142 1.03 -0.20 8.54
C ILE A 142 2.13 0.47 7.69
N GLU A 143 2.58 -0.20 6.62
CA GLU A 143 3.62 0.35 5.73
C GLU A 143 3.14 1.62 5.01
N LYS A 144 1.88 1.63 4.52
CA LYS A 144 1.28 2.80 3.88
C LYS A 144 1.21 4.00 4.83
N VAL A 145 0.87 3.78 6.10
CA VAL A 145 0.87 4.84 7.12
C VAL A 145 2.28 5.41 7.30
N ASN A 146 3.30 4.55 7.43
CA ASN A 146 4.69 4.98 7.57
C ASN A 146 5.18 5.79 6.36
N VAL A 147 4.90 5.34 5.14
CA VAL A 147 5.26 6.07 3.91
C VAL A 147 4.55 7.42 3.85
N THR A 148 3.28 7.47 4.23
CA THR A 148 2.49 8.71 4.22
C THR A 148 3.04 9.71 5.25
N GLU A 149 3.41 9.24 6.44
CA GLU A 149 4.01 10.08 7.48
C GLU A 149 5.40 10.58 7.06
N LEU A 150 6.23 9.72 6.46
CA LEU A 150 7.54 10.11 5.96
C LEU A 150 7.43 11.16 4.84
N ASN A 151 6.50 10.98 3.90
CA ASN A 151 6.23 11.94 2.83
C ASN A 151 5.78 13.30 3.39
N LYS A 152 4.94 13.30 4.43
CA LYS A 152 4.50 14.52 5.10
C LYS A 152 5.66 15.25 5.79
N ASN A 153 6.57 14.52 6.41
CA ASN A 153 7.77 15.10 7.05
C ASN A 153 8.74 15.63 6.00
N LEU A 154 8.98 14.89 4.92
CA LEU A 154 9.79 15.35 3.78
C LEU A 154 9.22 16.63 3.16
N ALA A 155 7.89 16.71 2.99
CA ALA A 155 7.24 17.91 2.46
C ALA A 155 7.50 19.14 3.37
N LYS A 156 7.43 18.97 4.69
CA LYS A 156 7.77 20.04 5.66
C LYS A 156 9.25 20.43 5.58
N ASP A 157 10.15 19.47 5.46
CA ASP A 157 11.59 19.73 5.37
C ASP A 157 11.96 20.47 4.08
N ILE A 158 11.35 20.10 2.96
CA ILE A 158 11.51 20.81 1.68
C ILE A 158 11.03 22.25 1.81
N GLU A 159 9.88 22.47 2.42
CA GLU A 159 9.34 23.82 2.63
C GLU A 159 10.28 24.67 3.50
N ARG A 160 10.80 24.12 4.61
CA ARG A 160 11.77 24.80 5.47
C ARG A 160 13.08 25.12 4.73
N ARG A 161 13.58 24.18 3.92
CA ARG A 161 14.79 24.42 3.10
C ARG A 161 14.55 25.53 2.08
N LYS A 162 13.39 25.54 1.43
CA LYS A 162 13.03 26.56 0.45
C LYS A 162 12.94 27.96 1.07
N GLN A 163 12.33 28.08 2.26
CA GLN A 163 12.29 29.35 2.99
C GLN A 163 13.69 29.84 3.38
N THR A 164 14.55 28.91 3.83
CA THR A 164 15.94 29.24 4.17
C THR A 164 16.71 29.72 2.95
N GLU A 165 16.51 29.08 1.79
CA GLU A 165 17.16 29.47 0.54
C GLU A 165 16.69 30.83 0.05
N GLN A 166 15.38 31.09 0.10
CA GLN A 166 14.81 32.41 -0.24
C GLN A 166 15.33 33.52 0.68
N GLU A 167 15.47 33.25 1.97
CA GLU A 167 16.02 34.20 2.93
C GLU A 167 17.50 34.48 2.66
N LYS A 168 18.30 33.45 2.36
CA LYS A 168 19.69 33.63 1.94
C LYS A 168 19.78 34.50 0.69
N GLU A 169 18.98 34.22 -0.34
CA GLU A 169 18.95 35.04 -1.55
C GLU A 169 18.57 36.49 -1.27
N ARG A 170 17.61 36.72 -0.36
CA ARG A 170 17.22 38.07 0.07
C ARG A 170 18.39 38.80 0.73
N LEU A 171 19.05 38.17 1.70
CA LEU A 171 20.21 38.74 2.39
C LEU A 171 21.38 39.00 1.44
N ILE A 172 21.63 38.10 0.47
CA ILE A 172 22.65 38.30 -0.57
C ILE A 172 22.35 39.57 -1.37
N ARG A 173 21.10 39.77 -1.80
CA ARG A 173 20.68 40.99 -2.51
C ARG A 173 20.86 42.24 -1.65
N GLU A 174 20.42 42.21 -0.39
CA GLU A 174 20.58 43.33 0.54
C GLU A 174 22.05 43.70 0.78
N LEU A 175 22.92 42.69 0.96
CA LEU A 175 24.37 42.90 1.10
C LEU A 175 24.99 43.49 -0.16
N GLN A 176 24.59 43.02 -1.36
CA GLN A 176 25.06 43.56 -2.63
C GLN A 176 24.64 45.04 -2.80
N ASP A 177 23.40 45.39 -2.48
CA ASP A 177 22.91 46.78 -2.53
C ASP A 177 23.65 47.68 -1.54
N ALA A 178 23.86 47.23 -0.31
CA ALA A 178 24.62 47.96 0.70
C ALA A 178 26.07 48.20 0.25
N LEU A 179 26.73 47.18 -0.32
CA LEU A 179 28.05 47.32 -0.93
C LEU A 179 28.06 48.32 -2.09
N GLY A 180 27.02 48.32 -2.92
CA GLY A 180 26.83 49.30 -4.00
C GLY A 180 26.77 50.74 -3.48
N LYS A 181 25.99 51.00 -2.43
CA LYS A 181 25.86 52.32 -1.80
C LYS A 181 27.18 52.82 -1.20
N VAL A 182 27.96 51.93 -0.57
CA VAL A 182 29.29 52.26 -0.06
C VAL A 182 30.25 52.62 -1.20
N LYS A 183 30.20 51.90 -2.33
CA LYS A 183 31.01 52.24 -3.52
C LYS A 183 30.66 53.63 -4.08
N THR A 184 29.39 54.01 -4.15
CA THR A 184 28.99 55.35 -4.61
C THR A 184 29.43 56.46 -3.64
N LEU A 185 29.40 56.21 -2.32
CA LEU A 185 29.86 57.17 -1.31
C LEU A 185 31.39 57.36 -1.33
N LYS A 186 32.15 56.36 -1.80
CA LYS A 186 33.61 56.45 -1.99
C LYS A 186 34.03 57.25 -3.24
N GLY A 187 33.09 57.69 -4.08
CA GLY A 187 33.39 58.41 -5.33
C GLY A 187 33.44 59.94 -5.23
N LEU A 188 33.23 60.52 -4.04
CA LEU A 188 33.25 61.97 -3.87
C LEU A 188 34.67 62.43 -3.55
N ILE A 189 35.37 62.97 -4.56
CA ILE A 189 36.66 63.62 -4.37
C ILE A 189 36.42 65.03 -3.78
N PRO A 190 36.86 65.32 -2.56
CA PRO A 190 36.68 66.64 -1.95
C PRO A 190 37.54 67.68 -2.67
N ILE A 191 36.90 68.58 -3.42
CA ILE A 191 37.57 69.66 -4.16
C ILE A 191 37.30 71.02 -3.51
N CYS A 192 38.33 71.87 -3.42
CA CYS A 192 38.17 73.23 -2.90
C CYS A 192 37.34 74.07 -3.89
N ALA A 193 36.24 74.66 -3.41
CA ALA A 193 35.34 75.44 -4.26
C ALA A 193 36.03 76.63 -4.94
N ASN A 194 37.02 77.25 -4.26
CA ASN A 194 37.73 78.44 -4.72
C ASN A 194 38.90 78.11 -5.66
N CYS A 195 39.85 77.27 -5.21
CA CYS A 195 41.11 77.05 -5.93
C CYS A 195 41.22 75.69 -6.64
N LYS A 196 40.17 74.86 -6.60
CA LYS A 196 40.06 73.55 -7.28
C LYS A 196 41.10 72.48 -6.90
N LYS A 197 41.86 72.69 -5.82
CA LYS A 197 42.72 71.64 -5.23
C LYS A 197 41.89 70.48 -4.69
N ILE A 198 42.43 69.27 -4.73
CA ILE A 198 41.82 68.06 -4.17
C ILE A 198 42.42 67.79 -2.79
N ARG A 199 41.59 67.43 -1.81
CA ARG A 199 42.07 66.98 -0.49
C ARG A 199 42.29 65.47 -0.49
N ASP A 200 43.49 65.02 -0.14
CA ASP A 200 43.82 63.61 0.00
C ASP A 200 43.34 63.00 1.33
N ASP A 201 43.53 61.69 1.50
CA ASP A 201 43.14 60.94 2.72
C ASP A 201 43.95 61.34 3.95
N LYS A 202 45.11 61.97 3.78
CA LYS A 202 45.96 62.51 4.85
C LYS A 202 45.56 63.93 5.24
N GLY A 203 44.65 64.55 4.50
CA GLY A 203 44.12 65.89 4.74
C GLY A 203 44.88 67.03 4.02
N TYR A 204 45.88 66.72 3.18
CA TYR A 204 46.63 67.73 2.43
C TYR A 204 45.92 68.11 1.13
N TRP A 205 46.15 69.35 0.66
CA TRP A 205 45.56 69.89 -0.55
C TRP A 205 46.54 69.86 -1.72
N ASN A 206 46.29 68.96 -2.67
CA ASN A 206 47.10 68.76 -3.86
C ASN A 206 46.47 69.42 -5.08
N GLN A 207 47.28 69.77 -6.09
CA GLN A 207 46.73 70.18 -7.39
C GLN A 207 46.05 68.98 -8.05
N ILE A 208 44.99 69.27 -8.81
CA ILE A 208 44.12 68.25 -9.40
C ILE A 208 44.90 67.30 -10.32
N ASP A 209 45.78 67.85 -11.16
CA ASP A 209 46.56 67.08 -12.13
C ASP A 209 47.52 66.12 -11.42
N SER A 210 48.23 66.61 -10.40
CA SER A 210 49.14 65.78 -9.59
C SER A 210 48.41 64.66 -8.86
N TYR A 211 47.24 64.96 -8.28
CA TYR A 211 46.45 63.98 -7.55
C TYR A 211 45.92 62.87 -8.46
N ILE A 212 45.37 63.23 -9.63
CA ILE A 212 44.81 62.26 -10.58
C ILE A 212 45.93 61.42 -11.22
N HIS A 213 47.07 62.00 -11.57
CA HIS A 213 48.20 61.24 -12.13
C HIS A 213 48.76 60.22 -11.12
N GLU A 214 48.73 60.51 -9.82
CA GLU A 214 49.22 59.58 -8.79
C GLU A 214 48.19 58.50 -8.42
N HIS A 215 46.89 58.81 -8.51
CA HIS A 215 45.80 57.93 -8.04
C HIS A 215 44.99 57.28 -9.16
N ALA A 216 45.23 57.66 -10.42
CA ALA A 216 44.65 57.06 -11.61
C ALA A 216 45.76 56.86 -12.65
N ASP A 217 45.71 55.75 -13.38
CA ASP A 217 46.68 55.39 -14.40
C ASP A 217 46.42 56.20 -15.69
N VAL A 218 46.68 57.51 -15.64
CA VAL A 218 46.42 58.46 -16.73
C VAL A 218 47.54 59.50 -16.87
N ASP A 219 47.90 59.78 -18.12
CA ASP A 219 48.85 60.83 -18.48
C ASP A 219 48.13 62.09 -18.97
N PHE A 220 48.63 63.27 -18.60
CA PHE A 220 48.08 64.56 -19.02
C PHE A 220 48.87 65.16 -20.18
N SER A 221 48.21 65.34 -21.34
CA SER A 221 48.71 66.22 -22.39
C SER A 221 48.35 67.67 -22.06
N HIS A 222 49.33 68.56 -22.04
CA HIS A 222 49.09 69.98 -21.81
C HIS A 222 48.69 70.64 -23.13
N GLY A 223 47.42 70.99 -23.26
CA GLY A 223 46.86 71.76 -24.37
C GLY A 223 46.22 73.04 -23.87
N ILE A 224 46.18 74.07 -24.70
CA ILE A 224 45.45 75.31 -24.43
C ILE A 224 44.14 75.27 -25.22
N CYS A 225 43.00 75.46 -24.54
CA CYS A 225 41.72 75.55 -25.26
C CYS A 225 41.62 76.87 -26.03
N PRO A 226 40.81 76.95 -27.09
CA PRO A 226 40.67 78.16 -27.91
C PRO A 226 40.33 79.41 -27.10
N ASP A 227 39.46 79.29 -26.09
CA ASP A 227 39.06 80.41 -25.22
C ASP A 227 40.23 80.97 -24.40
N CYS A 228 41.06 80.08 -23.85
CA CYS A 228 42.25 80.47 -23.11
C CYS A 228 43.32 81.04 -24.03
N ALA A 229 43.46 80.47 -25.23
CA ALA A 229 44.41 80.94 -26.23
C ALA A 229 44.08 82.38 -26.68
N LYS A 230 42.81 82.68 -26.97
CA LYS A 230 42.32 84.05 -27.31
C LYS A 230 42.56 85.05 -26.18
N LYS A 231 42.47 84.63 -24.91
CA LYS A 231 42.76 85.50 -23.76
C LYS A 231 44.24 85.76 -23.53
N LEU A 232 45.08 84.74 -23.68
CA LEU A 232 46.51 84.83 -23.37
C LEU A 232 47.34 85.37 -24.55
N TYR A 233 46.87 85.15 -25.78
CA TYR A 233 47.52 85.57 -27.02
C TYR A 233 46.52 86.29 -27.95
N PRO A 234 45.93 87.42 -27.51
CA PRO A 234 44.91 88.12 -28.29
C PRO A 234 45.42 88.66 -29.64
N ASP A 235 46.73 88.82 -29.79
CA ASP A 235 47.38 89.35 -31.00
C ASP A 235 47.80 88.27 -32.01
N LEU A 236 47.69 86.99 -31.64
CA LEU A 236 47.93 85.86 -32.55
C LEU A 236 46.57 85.39 -33.09
N ASP A 237 46.38 85.49 -34.41
CA ASP A 237 45.20 84.99 -35.09
C ASP A 237 45.25 83.45 -35.15
N LEU A 238 44.80 82.81 -34.07
CA LEU A 238 44.84 81.36 -33.88
C LEU A 238 43.66 80.63 -34.56
N ASP A 239 42.92 81.30 -35.44
CA ASP A 239 41.73 80.77 -36.12
C ASP A 239 42.06 80.03 -37.45
N GLU A 240 43.33 79.84 -37.83
CA GLU A 240 43.72 79.02 -38.99
C GLU A 240 44.11 77.57 -38.62
N LYS A 241 43.08 76.70 -38.55
CA LYS A 241 43.06 75.36 -39.18
C LYS A 241 41.69 74.70 -39.09
#